data_AF-A0A7X7DQA5-F1
#
_entry.id   AF-A0A7X7DQA5-F1
#
_cell.length_a   1.000
_cell.length_b   1.000
_cell.length_c   1.000
_cell.angle_alpha   90.00
_cell.angle_beta   90.00
_cell.angle_gamma   90.00
#
_symmetry.space_group_name_H-M   'P 1'
#
loop_
_entity.id
_entity.type
_entity.pdbx_description
1 polymer ?
#
loop_
_entity_poly.entity_id
_entity_poly.type
_entity_poly.pdbx_seq_one_letter_code
_entity_poly.pdbx_strand_id
1 'polypeptide(L)'
;MNDNDILIIRDLIESYRKQCDWYDQLRVMDQKILSRLILSRGDMHEMMYSFEKKKTLIDNLEIERTRTADAVQYWQKIKSAFPVCDDTDELNAILEKTTNTIKGFLDEEEKIKKYIEGIVKKESSQISQ
;
A
#
# COMPACT_ATOMS: atom_id res chain seq x y z
N MET A 1 -28.53 -17.23 2.22
CA MET A 1 -27.39 -16.60 1.53
C MET A 1 -27.74 -16.59 0.05
N ASN A 2 -27.75 -15.43 -0.60
CA ASN A 2 -27.95 -15.36 -2.05
C ASN A 2 -26.58 -15.47 -2.73
N ASP A 3 -26.50 -16.18 -3.84
CA ASP A 3 -25.27 -16.39 -4.62
C ASP A 3 -24.58 -15.07 -4.99
N ASN A 4 -25.36 -14.01 -5.19
CA ASN A 4 -24.85 -12.67 -5.47
C ASN A 4 -23.97 -12.09 -4.35
N ASP A 5 -24.31 -12.35 -3.07
CA ASP A 5 -23.52 -11.83 -1.95
C ASP A 5 -22.16 -12.52 -1.86
N ILE A 6 -22.13 -13.82 -2.15
CA ILE A 6 -20.90 -14.62 -2.18
C ILE A 6 -19.98 -14.12 -3.30
N LEU A 7 -20.54 -13.83 -4.48
CA LEU A 7 -19.77 -13.28 -5.60
C LEU A 7 -19.11 -11.94 -5.25
N ILE A 8 -19.84 -11.07 -4.55
CA ILE A 8 -19.28 -9.79 -4.08
C ILE A 8 -18.14 -10.02 -3.08
N ILE A 9 -18.32 -10.93 -2.12
CA ILE A 9 -17.26 -11.26 -1.14
C ILE A 9 -16.00 -11.77 -1.85
N ARG A 10 -16.15 -12.66 -2.83
CA ARG A 10 -15.03 -13.20 -3.60
C ARG A 10 -14.32 -12.14 -4.44
N ASP A 11 -15.06 -11.26 -5.09
CA ASP A 11 -14.46 -10.12 -5.81
C ASP A 11 -13.69 -9.18 -4.87
N LEU A 12 -14.22 -8.93 -3.66
CA LEU A 12 -13.51 -8.17 -2.63
C LEU A 12 -12.23 -8.89 -2.18
N ILE A 13 -12.26 -10.21 -1.96
CA ILE A 13 -11.07 -10.99 -1.61
C ILE A 13 -9.99 -10.85 -2.69
N GLU A 14 -10.36 -11.02 -3.96
CA GLU A 14 -9.42 -10.86 -5.08
C GLU A 14 -8.86 -9.45 -5.16
N SER A 15 -9.71 -8.43 -4.96
CA SER A 15 -9.27 -7.04 -4.91
C SER A 15 -8.26 -6.79 -3.79
N TYR A 16 -8.57 -7.21 -2.57
CA TYR A 16 -7.68 -7.00 -1.43
C TYR A 16 -6.37 -7.79 -1.55
N ARG A 17 -6.37 -8.96 -2.21
CA ARG A 17 -5.13 -9.66 -2.58
C ARG A 17 -4.25 -8.81 -3.50
N LYS A 18 -4.83 -8.24 -4.58
CA LYS A 18 -4.09 -7.33 -5.48
C LYS A 18 -3.56 -6.11 -4.75
N GLN A 19 -4.40 -5.46 -3.93
CA GLN A 19 -4.01 -4.30 -3.14
C GLN A 19 -2.86 -4.65 -2.18
N CYS A 20 -2.92 -5.80 -1.51
CA CYS A 20 -1.85 -6.28 -0.63
C CYS A 20 -0.53 -6.45 -1.41
N ASP A 21 -0.55 -7.10 -2.57
CA ASP A 21 0.64 -7.32 -3.39
C ASP A 21 1.24 -5.99 -3.88
N TRP A 22 0.42 -5.00 -4.23
CA TRP A 22 0.92 -3.68 -4.61
C TRP A 22 1.50 -2.91 -3.42
N TYR A 23 0.88 -2.98 -2.24
CA TYR A 23 1.45 -2.37 -1.04
C TYR A 23 2.78 -3.00 -0.61
N ASP A 24 2.92 -4.32 -0.73
CA ASP A 24 4.19 -5.00 -0.49
C ASP A 24 5.26 -4.55 -1.52
N GLN A 25 4.88 -4.41 -2.79
CA GLN A 25 5.78 -3.86 -3.82
C GLN A 25 6.20 -2.42 -3.53
N LEU A 26 5.28 -1.56 -3.10
CA LEU A 26 5.58 -0.19 -2.68
C LEU A 26 6.59 -0.18 -1.53
N ARG A 27 6.35 -1.00 -0.49
CA ARG A 27 7.26 -1.14 0.65
C ARG A 27 8.68 -1.56 0.21
N VAL A 28 8.79 -2.56 -0.66
CA VAL A 28 10.09 -3.02 -1.19
C VAL A 28 10.78 -1.91 -2.00
N MET A 29 10.01 -1.11 -2.73
CA MET A 29 10.57 0.02 -3.47
C MET A 29 11.09 1.11 -2.55
N ASP A 30 10.40 1.41 -1.46
CA ASP A 30 10.85 2.40 -0.48
C ASP A 30 12.15 1.97 0.18
N GLN A 31 12.30 0.68 0.52
CA GLN A 31 13.56 0.13 1.03
C GLN A 31 14.71 0.28 0.03
N LYS A 32 14.45 0.09 -1.27
CA LYS A 32 15.43 0.29 -2.34
C LYS A 32 15.80 1.77 -2.51
N ILE A 33 14.81 2.66 -2.49
CA ILE A 33 15.02 4.12 -2.55
C ILE A 33 15.86 4.56 -1.37
N LEU A 34 15.51 4.16 -0.15
CA LEU A 34 16.28 4.48 1.05
C LEU A 34 17.72 3.98 0.97
N SER A 35 17.92 2.74 0.53
CA SER A 35 19.27 2.18 0.36
C SER A 35 20.11 2.98 -0.63
N ARG A 36 19.51 3.42 -1.75
CA ARG A 36 20.20 4.26 -2.75
C ARG A 36 20.52 5.66 -2.21
N LEU A 37 19.58 6.26 -1.48
CA LEU A 37 19.77 7.54 -0.81
C LEU A 37 20.94 7.48 0.18
N ILE A 38 21.01 6.43 1.00
CA ILE A 38 22.09 6.23 1.98
C ILE A 38 23.46 6.06 1.32
N LEU A 39 23.53 5.29 0.23
CA LEU A 39 24.80 4.96 -0.41
C LEU A 39 25.38 6.11 -1.23
N SER A 40 24.72 7.28 -1.30
CA SER A 40 25.12 8.47 -2.09
C SER A 40 25.56 8.13 -3.51
N ARG A 41 24.99 7.07 -4.11
CA ARG A 41 25.29 6.71 -5.48
C ARG A 41 24.37 7.52 -6.35
N GLY A 42 24.91 8.60 -6.94
CA GLY A 42 24.25 9.54 -7.84
C GLY A 42 23.69 8.95 -9.15
N ASP A 43 23.18 7.72 -9.12
CA ASP A 43 22.37 7.14 -10.18
C ASP A 43 20.94 7.68 -10.07
N MET A 44 20.78 8.93 -10.51
CA MET A 44 19.48 9.57 -10.60
C MET A 44 18.54 8.82 -11.54
N HIS A 45 19.06 8.06 -12.52
CA HIS A 45 18.23 7.33 -13.46
C HIS A 45 17.50 6.17 -12.78
N GLU A 46 18.20 5.36 -11.99
CA GLU A 46 17.57 4.30 -11.19
C GLU A 46 16.60 4.83 -10.12
N MET A 47 16.89 6.00 -9.56
CA MET A 47 16.01 6.68 -8.61
C MET A 47 14.72 7.15 -9.29
N MET A 48 14.83 7.83 -10.44
CA MET A 48 13.67 8.26 -11.24
C MET A 48 12.82 7.08 -11.68
N TYR A 49 13.44 6.01 -12.16
CA TYR A 49 12.75 4.77 -12.51
C TYR A 49 11.96 4.18 -11.33
N SER A 50 12.51 4.29 -10.12
CA SER A 50 11.81 3.86 -8.91
C SER A 50 10.64 4.79 -8.58
N PHE A 51 10.75 6.09 -8.76
CA PHE A 51 9.59 6.97 -8.59
C PHE A 51 8.48 6.73 -9.63
N GLU A 52 8.84 6.48 -10.88
CA GLU A 52 7.88 6.15 -11.94
C GLU A 52 7.11 4.85 -11.63
N LYS A 53 7.82 3.79 -11.25
CA LYS A 53 7.18 2.54 -10.81
C LYS A 53 6.28 2.73 -9.59
N LYS A 54 6.69 3.59 -8.65
CA LYS A 54 5.93 3.86 -7.43
C LYS A 54 4.61 4.53 -7.80
N LYS A 55 4.68 5.50 -8.70
CA LYS A 55 3.49 6.17 -9.26
C LYS A 55 2.56 5.17 -9.92
N THR A 56 3.05 4.28 -10.79
CA THR A 56 2.21 3.25 -11.43
C THR A 56 1.50 2.36 -10.41
N LEU A 57 2.17 1.96 -9.33
CA LEU A 57 1.55 1.16 -8.27
C LEU A 57 0.47 1.94 -7.51
N ILE A 58 0.69 3.23 -7.25
CA ILE A 58 -0.31 4.12 -6.62
C ILE A 58 -1.52 4.31 -7.53
N ASP A 59 -1.30 4.54 -8.83
CA ASP A 59 -2.37 4.69 -9.81
C ASP A 59 -3.22 3.40 -9.89
N ASN A 60 -2.57 2.22 -9.87
CA ASN A 60 -3.27 0.93 -9.83
C ASN A 60 -4.10 0.76 -8.56
N LEU A 61 -3.56 1.14 -7.40
CA LEU A 61 -4.28 1.10 -6.12
C LEU A 61 -5.51 2.02 -6.15
N GLU A 62 -5.39 3.22 -6.71
CA GLU A 62 -6.50 4.18 -6.81
C GLU A 62 -7.61 3.66 -7.73
N ILE A 63 -7.24 3.11 -8.90
CA ILE A 63 -8.19 2.50 -9.84
C ILE A 63 -8.94 1.35 -9.17
N GLU A 64 -8.23 0.43 -8.51
CA GLU A 64 -8.84 -0.75 -7.90
C GLU A 64 -9.72 -0.41 -6.70
N ARG A 65 -9.33 0.58 -5.89
CA ARG A 65 -10.15 1.09 -4.79
C ARG A 65 -11.41 1.77 -5.29
N THR A 66 -11.31 2.51 -6.39
CA THR A 66 -12.47 3.13 -7.03
C THR A 66 -13.41 2.06 -7.58
N ARG A 67 -12.88 1.03 -8.25
CA ARG A 67 -13.66 -0.10 -8.78
C ARG A 67 -14.45 -0.82 -7.68
N THR A 68 -13.86 -0.98 -6.50
CA THR A 68 -14.45 -1.76 -5.40
C THR A 68 -15.23 -0.93 -4.39
N ALA A 69 -15.29 0.39 -4.53
CA ALA A 69 -15.91 1.28 -3.56
C ALA A 69 -17.37 0.90 -3.23
N ASP A 70 -18.18 0.63 -4.25
CA ASP A 70 -19.59 0.26 -4.07
C ASP A 70 -19.75 -1.12 -3.42
N ALA A 71 -18.92 -2.09 -3.81
CA ALA A 71 -18.90 -3.43 -3.21
C ALA A 71 -18.51 -3.38 -1.74
N VAL A 72 -17.53 -2.55 -1.37
CA VAL A 72 -17.13 -2.32 0.02
C VAL A 72 -18.28 -1.69 0.80
N GLN A 73 -18.93 -0.64 0.28
CA GLN A 73 -20.07 -0.01 0.94
C GLN A 73 -21.22 -0.98 1.15
N TYR A 74 -21.51 -1.82 0.15
CA TYR A 74 -22.51 -2.87 0.25
C TYR A 74 -22.15 -3.87 1.35
N TRP A 75 -20.93 -4.41 1.33
CA TRP A 75 -20.43 -5.33 2.35
C TRP A 75 -20.55 -4.74 3.77
N GLN A 76 -20.15 -3.47 3.97
CA GLN A 76 -20.25 -2.81 5.27
C GLN A 76 -21.70 -2.73 5.80
N LYS A 77 -22.70 -2.62 4.92
CA LYS A 77 -24.12 -2.58 5.29
C LYS A 77 -24.64 -3.96 5.71
N ILE A 78 -24.17 -5.03 5.06
CA ILE A 78 -24.74 -6.37 5.24
C ILE A 78 -23.93 -7.26 6.19
N LYS A 79 -22.65 -6.95 6.47
CA LYS A 79 -21.73 -7.82 7.21
C LYS A 79 -22.20 -8.25 8.60
N SER A 80 -23.01 -7.45 9.29
CA SER A 80 -23.50 -7.77 10.65
C SER A 80 -24.62 -8.81 10.65
N ALA A 81 -25.35 -8.92 9.55
CA ALA A 81 -26.40 -9.92 9.34
C ALA A 81 -25.89 -11.14 8.56
N PHE A 82 -24.64 -11.10 8.08
CA PHE A 82 -24.05 -12.16 7.30
C PHE A 82 -23.54 -13.27 8.22
N PRO A 83 -23.97 -14.54 8.02
CA PRO A 83 -23.46 -15.65 8.81
C PRO A 83 -21.97 -15.85 8.54
N VAL A 84 -21.23 -16.24 9.59
CA VAL A 84 -19.83 -16.63 9.46
C VAL A 84 -19.73 -17.87 8.57
N CYS A 85 -18.94 -17.75 7.51
CA CYS A 85 -18.57 -18.82 6.60
C CYS A 85 -17.14 -18.63 6.07
N ASP A 86 -16.61 -19.66 5.39
CA ASP A 86 -15.23 -19.67 4.85
C ASP A 86 -14.90 -18.41 4.04
N ASP A 87 -15.81 -17.98 3.14
CA ASP A 87 -15.60 -16.77 2.32
C ASP A 87 -15.52 -15.49 3.20
N THR A 88 -16.33 -15.38 4.26
CA THR A 88 -16.26 -14.22 5.16
C THR A 88 -15.03 -14.22 6.07
N ASP A 89 -14.60 -15.40 6.53
CA ASP A 89 -13.39 -15.54 7.34
C ASP A 89 -12.15 -15.23 6.50
N GLU A 90 -12.13 -15.69 5.25
CA GLU A 90 -11.08 -15.34 4.29
C GLU A 90 -11.05 -13.83 4.00
N LEU A 91 -12.21 -13.21 3.80
CA LEU A 91 -12.30 -11.76 3.60
C LEU A 91 -11.77 -10.99 4.82
N ASN A 92 -12.11 -11.43 6.04
CA ASN A 92 -11.58 -10.81 7.26
C ASN A 92 -10.06 -10.98 7.37
N ALA A 93 -9.54 -12.16 7.06
CA ALA A 93 -8.10 -12.43 7.10
C ALA A 93 -7.34 -11.58 6.08
N ILE A 94 -7.84 -11.42 4.84
CA ILE A 94 -7.17 -10.58 3.84
C ILE A 94 -7.27 -9.09 4.18
N LEU A 95 -8.36 -8.64 4.80
CA LEU A 95 -8.50 -7.27 5.29
C LEU A 95 -7.48 -6.95 6.39
N GLU A 96 -7.31 -7.86 7.35
CA GLU A 96 -6.29 -7.73 8.40
C GLU A 96 -4.89 -7.72 7.80
N LYS A 97 -4.58 -8.67 6.92
CA LYS A 97 -3.30 -8.72 6.21
C LYS A 97 -3.02 -7.42 5.46
N THR A 98 -3.99 -6.95 4.67
CA THR A 98 -3.87 -5.70 3.91
C THR A 98 -3.61 -4.51 4.83
N THR A 99 -4.30 -4.44 5.98
CA THR A 99 -4.10 -3.39 6.97
C THR A 99 -2.67 -3.40 7.51
N ASN A 100 -2.13 -4.58 7.82
CA ASN A 100 -0.76 -4.72 8.29
C ASN A 100 0.28 -4.40 7.21
N THR A 101 0.01 -4.78 5.96
CA THR A 101 0.87 -4.45 4.82
C THR A 101 0.89 -2.93 4.56
N ILE A 102 -0.26 -2.26 4.65
CA ILE A 102 -0.35 -0.78 4.55
C ILE A 102 0.49 -0.12 5.65
N LYS A 103 0.38 -0.58 6.90
CA LYS A 103 1.21 -0.05 8.00
C LYS A 103 2.70 -0.23 7.71
N GLY A 104 3.11 -1.43 7.26
CA GLY A 104 4.50 -1.70 6.91
C GLY A 104 5.02 -0.82 5.77
N PHE A 105 4.20 -0.50 4.77
CA PHE A 105 4.53 0.49 3.74
C PHE A 105 4.71 1.91 4.34
N LEU A 106 3.74 2.38 5.13
CA LEU A 106 3.80 3.72 5.75
C LEU A 106 5.00 3.88 6.70
N ASP A 107 5.41 2.82 7.39
CA ASP A 107 6.59 2.82 8.23
C ASP A 107 7.89 3.01 7.42
N GLU A 108 7.99 2.41 6.23
CA GLU A 108 9.15 2.62 5.35
C GLU A 108 9.14 4.03 4.75
N GLU A 109 7.98 4.56 4.38
CA GLU A 109 7.83 5.96 3.93
C GLU A 109 8.32 6.95 4.99
N GLU A 110 7.94 6.75 6.24
CA GLU A 110 8.36 7.60 7.34
C GLU A 110 9.88 7.54 7.56
N LYS A 111 10.53 6.40 7.31
CA LYS A 111 12.00 6.30 7.35
C LYS A 111 12.65 7.11 6.25
N ILE A 112 12.14 7.04 5.01
CA ILE A 112 12.64 7.86 3.89
C ILE A 112 12.52 9.34 4.23
N LYS A 113 11.35 9.76 4.69
CA LYS A 113 11.09 11.15 5.09
C LYS A 113 12.09 11.62 6.14
N LYS A 114 12.25 10.87 7.24
CA LYS A 114 13.21 11.20 8.31
C LYS A 114 14.65 11.27 7.80
N TYR A 115 15.04 10.40 6.87
CA TYR A 115 16.37 10.41 6.29
C TYR A 115 16.62 11.71 5.49
N ILE A 116 15.68 12.07 4.61
CA ILE A 116 15.76 13.30 3.79
C ILE A 116 15.78 14.54 4.69
N GLU A 117 14.87 14.63 5.66
CA GLU A 117 14.83 15.74 6.63
C GLU A 117 16.15 15.86 7.42
N GLY A 118 16.79 14.73 7.74
CA GLY A 118 18.08 14.69 8.40
C GLY A 118 19.23 15.22 7.54
N ILE A 119 19.20 14.99 6.22
CA ILE A 119 20.18 15.56 5.28
C ILE A 119 20.00 17.08 5.20
N VAL A 120 18.77 17.54 4.93
CA VAL A 120 18.47 18.97 4.73
C VAL A 120 18.85 19.81 5.95
N LYS A 121 18.58 19.31 7.17
CA LYS A 121 18.96 19.99 8.41
C LYS A 121 20.47 20.09 8.60
N LYS A 122 21.23 19.07 8.20
CA LYS A 122 22.71 19.09 8.26
C LYS A 122 23.29 20.13 7.32
N GLU A 123 22.82 20.17 6.06
CA GLU A 123 23.29 21.14 5.06
C GLU A 123 22.99 22.58 5.47
N SER A 124 21.78 22.83 6.00
CA SER A 124 21.39 24.16 6.51
C SER A 124 22.27 24.64 7.68
N SER A 125 22.77 23.71 8.49
CA SER A 125 23.65 24.02 9.63
C SER A 125 25.10 24.29 9.20
N GLN A 126 25.53 23.72 8.07
CA GLN A 126 26.89 23.89 7.53
C GLN A 126 27.05 25.19 6.71
N ILE A 127 25.98 25.72 6.13
CA ILE A 127 25.98 26.99 5.38
C ILE A 127 25.97 28.22 6.32
N SER A 128 25.63 28.03 7.59
CA SER A 128 25.53 29.09 8.61
C SER A 128 26.81 29.27 9.44
N GLN A 129 27.91 28.59 9.09
CA GLN A 129 29.24 28.71 9.70
C GLN A 129 30.23 29.31 8.69
#